data_AF-A0A2G2IQG5-F1
#
_entry.id   AF-A0A2G2IQG5-F1
#
_cell.length_a   1.000
_cell.length_b   1.000
_cell.length_c   1.000
_cell.angle_alpha   90.00
_cell.angle_beta   90.00
_cell.angle_gamma   90.00
#
_symmetry.space_group_name_H-M   'P 1'
#
loop_
_entity.id
_entity.type
_entity.pdbx_description
1 polymer ?
#
loop_
_entity_poly.entity_id
_entity_poly.type
_entity_poly.pdbx_seq_one_letter_code
_entity_poly.pdbx_strand_id
1 'polypeptide(L)'
;MELSSLLQQIRHELSLTQAEIVEQLSLFDDSFEHLDLITYSRWERNVSMPSTLRIVQLLSFAKYDKLDYLCKLDLKLSETKSNKFQKLADAHYQEEEVLLRAYYPVENPKFIRYNANNPLADVKQIEKINAATARVFDLPKANLTERISAAVKLQQNNQLFMVTCEDEEKRLCAHALFSVHDSSEKARLIADVKGFYRTPRELGVSKDKFLFSHTFTRFNFDWWLYNCFCMIDIICKNSDIKEIYCIVINTNMGKIYQNIGFELVDKFSTEIESTQGQSKLMSIKREDFLSNHGVITWIKEHQSFIQ
;
A
#
# COMPACT_ATOMS: atom_id res chain seq x y z
N MET A 1 16.96 11.67 -13.20
CA MET A 1 16.76 13.13 -13.01
C MET A 1 17.39 13.53 -11.70
N GLU A 2 18.21 14.58 -11.69
CA GLU A 2 18.81 15.11 -10.45
C GLU A 2 17.77 15.77 -9.55
N LEU A 3 17.85 15.54 -8.24
CA LEU A 3 16.94 16.17 -7.28
C LEU A 3 17.09 17.69 -7.23
N SER A 4 18.31 18.21 -7.40
CA SER A 4 18.57 19.66 -7.43
C SER A 4 17.79 20.35 -8.55
N SER A 5 17.76 19.75 -9.75
CA SER A 5 16.98 20.23 -10.88
C SER A 5 15.47 20.20 -10.60
N LEU A 6 14.98 19.14 -9.94
CA LEU A 6 13.58 19.06 -9.52
C LEU A 6 13.20 20.17 -8.55
N LEU A 7 14.03 20.46 -7.55
CA LEU A 7 13.76 21.50 -6.56
C LEU A 7 13.66 22.88 -7.21
N GLN A 8 14.61 23.19 -8.09
CA GLN A 8 14.57 24.43 -8.87
C GLN A 8 13.32 24.49 -9.74
N GLN A 9 12.96 23.38 -10.41
CA GLN A 9 11.74 23.30 -11.21
C GLN A 9 10.49 23.61 -10.38
N ILE A 10 10.29 22.94 -9.25
CA ILE A 10 9.14 23.18 -8.35
C ILE A 10 9.10 24.66 -7.95
N ARG A 11 10.23 25.22 -7.52
CA ARG A 11 10.31 26.62 -7.09
C ARG A 11 9.97 27.59 -8.23
N HIS A 12 10.46 27.33 -9.44
CA HIS A 12 10.19 28.16 -10.61
C HIS A 12 8.75 28.06 -11.09
N GLU A 13 8.15 26.87 -11.09
CA GLU A 13 6.73 26.67 -11.45
C GLU A 13 5.78 27.39 -10.48
N LEU A 14 6.15 27.45 -9.20
CA LEU A 14 5.40 28.19 -8.17
C LEU A 14 5.75 29.69 -8.13
N SER A 15 6.70 30.16 -8.95
CA SER A 15 7.17 31.54 -8.99
C SER A 15 7.69 32.07 -7.64
N LEU A 16 8.43 31.23 -6.90
CA LEU A 16 8.95 31.55 -5.57
C LEU A 16 10.44 31.86 -5.56
N THR A 17 10.87 32.70 -4.64
CA THR A 17 12.26 32.81 -4.19
C THR A 17 12.62 31.64 -3.27
N GLN A 18 13.92 31.44 -3.01
CA GLN A 18 14.37 30.41 -2.07
C GLN A 18 13.86 30.65 -0.64
N ALA A 19 13.68 31.92 -0.24
CA ALA A 19 13.15 32.26 1.09
C ALA A 19 11.66 31.92 1.20
N GLU A 20 10.87 32.28 0.19
CA GLU A 20 9.42 32.02 0.17
C GLU A 20 9.09 30.53 0.12
N ILE A 21 9.83 29.73 -0.65
CA ILE A 21 9.57 28.28 -0.67
C ILE A 21 9.93 27.62 0.66
N VAL A 22 10.97 28.09 1.36
CA VAL A 22 11.30 27.58 2.71
C VAL A 22 10.17 27.88 3.69
N GLU A 23 9.64 29.11 3.66
CA GLU A 23 8.48 29.50 4.48
C GLU A 23 7.22 28.68 4.15
N GLN A 24 6.93 28.46 2.86
CA GLN A 24 5.77 27.65 2.48
C GLN A 24 5.93 26.18 2.87
N LEU A 25 7.13 25.62 2.75
CA LEU A 25 7.39 24.24 3.16
C LEU A 25 7.28 24.05 4.67
N SER A 26 7.77 25.00 5.48
CA SER A 26 7.66 24.92 6.94
C SER A 26 6.21 25.00 7.44
N LEU A 27 5.33 25.68 6.71
CA LEU A 27 3.89 25.71 6.97
C LEU A 27 3.13 24.48 6.41
N PHE A 28 3.73 23.75 5.49
CA PHE A 28 3.09 22.63 4.81
C PHE A 28 3.14 21.33 5.62
N ASP A 29 4.30 21.00 6.19
CA ASP A 29 4.49 19.73 6.92
C ASP A 29 5.62 19.85 7.96
N ASP A 30 5.40 19.24 9.13
CA ASP A 30 6.32 19.27 10.27
C ASP A 30 7.73 18.75 9.92
N SER A 31 7.87 17.90 8.90
CA SER A 31 9.19 17.46 8.45
C SER A 31 10.10 18.61 8.01
N PHE A 32 9.55 19.80 7.72
CA PHE A 32 10.29 21.01 7.33
C PHE A 32 10.40 22.08 8.43
N GLU A 33 9.97 21.82 9.67
CA GLU A 33 9.95 22.82 10.76
C GLU A 33 11.31 23.53 10.96
N HIS A 34 12.42 22.81 10.76
CA HIS A 34 13.79 23.34 10.91
C HIS A 34 14.51 23.52 9.57
N LEU A 35 13.78 23.64 8.46
CA LEU A 35 14.38 23.96 7.17
C LEU A 35 14.77 25.44 7.14
N ASP A 36 16.06 25.71 6.95
CA ASP A 36 16.56 27.08 6.74
C ASP A 36 16.95 27.31 5.26
N LEU A 37 17.10 28.59 4.92
CA LEU A 37 17.48 29.06 3.58
C LEU A 37 18.83 28.47 3.12
N ILE A 38 19.79 28.31 4.03
CA ILE A 38 21.14 27.81 3.70
C ILE A 38 21.04 26.34 3.29
N THR A 39 20.29 25.54 4.05
CA THR A 39 20.05 24.12 3.84
C THR A 39 19.32 23.89 2.52
N TYR A 40 18.24 24.64 2.27
CA TYR A 40 17.53 24.57 1.00
C TYR A 40 18.42 24.98 -0.20
N SER A 41 19.18 26.07 -0.08
CA SER A 41 20.14 26.51 -1.09
C SER A 41 21.22 25.45 -1.38
N ARG A 42 21.64 24.68 -0.37
CA ARG A 42 22.56 23.56 -0.56
C ARG A 42 21.90 22.41 -1.31
N TRP A 43 20.62 22.14 -1.11
CA TRP A 43 19.88 21.14 -1.88
C TRP A 43 19.75 21.52 -3.36
N GLU A 44 19.36 22.76 -3.67
CA GLU A 44 19.26 23.24 -5.06
C GLU A 44 20.61 23.26 -5.79
N ARG A 45 21.73 23.31 -5.07
CA ARG A 45 23.09 23.23 -5.62
C ARG A 45 23.69 21.83 -5.60
N ASN A 46 22.91 20.80 -5.25
CA ASN A 46 23.36 19.41 -5.12
C ASN A 46 24.52 19.22 -4.12
N VAL A 47 24.65 20.10 -3.11
CA VAL A 47 25.70 20.03 -2.08
C VAL A 47 25.31 19.07 -0.96
N SER A 48 24.02 18.98 -0.65
CA SER A 48 23.44 18.02 0.28
C SER A 48 22.08 17.55 -0.24
N MET A 49 21.56 16.46 0.32
CA MET A 49 20.27 15.88 -0.08
C MET A 49 19.32 15.89 1.12
N PRO A 50 18.03 16.25 0.94
CA PRO A 50 17.00 16.04 1.97
C PRO A 50 16.82 14.55 2.26
N SER A 51 16.18 14.23 3.39
CA SER A 51 15.76 12.86 3.67
C SER A 51 14.71 12.39 2.65
N THR A 52 14.57 11.07 2.48
CA THR A 52 13.53 10.49 1.63
C THR A 52 12.13 10.93 2.06
N LEU A 53 11.87 11.09 3.37
CA LEU A 53 10.62 11.62 3.89
C LEU A 53 10.33 13.03 3.34
N ARG A 54 11.31 13.93 3.44
CA ARG A 54 11.19 15.29 2.89
C ARG A 54 11.01 15.28 1.37
N ILE A 55 11.63 14.34 0.66
CA ILE A 55 11.43 14.19 -0.79
C ILE A 55 9.98 13.80 -1.11
N VAL A 56 9.41 12.82 -0.42
CA VAL A 56 8.00 12.43 -0.63
C VAL A 56 7.06 13.60 -0.30
N GLN A 57 7.37 14.37 0.76
CA GLN A 57 6.60 15.55 1.13
C GLN A 57 6.73 16.69 0.12
N LEU A 58 7.91 16.92 -0.47
CA LEU A 58 8.09 17.87 -1.59
C LEU A 58 7.23 17.48 -2.80
N LEU A 59 7.16 16.18 -3.13
CA LEU A 59 6.29 15.69 -4.20
C LEU A 59 4.80 15.88 -3.85
N SER A 60 4.42 15.75 -2.58
CA SER A 60 3.06 16.10 -2.10
C SER A 60 2.76 17.59 -2.24
N PHE A 61 3.69 18.44 -1.80
CA PHE A 61 3.58 19.90 -1.87
C PHE A 61 3.39 20.37 -3.33
N ALA A 62 4.20 19.84 -4.24
CA ALA A 62 4.12 20.15 -5.67
C ALA A 62 2.96 19.44 -6.41
N LYS A 63 2.19 18.58 -5.74
CA LYS A 63 1.11 17.75 -6.33
C LYS A 63 1.59 16.88 -7.51
N TYR A 64 2.83 16.42 -7.46
CA TYR A 64 3.41 15.55 -8.48
C TYR A 64 3.02 14.08 -8.26
N ASP A 65 3.03 13.31 -9.35
CA ASP A 65 2.88 11.86 -9.30
C ASP A 65 4.10 11.24 -8.59
N LYS A 66 3.88 10.80 -7.35
CA LYS A 66 4.96 10.23 -6.53
C LYS A 66 5.57 8.99 -7.16
N LEU A 67 4.75 8.15 -7.79
CA LEU A 67 5.23 6.89 -8.35
C LEU A 67 6.20 7.15 -9.50
N ASP A 68 5.82 8.07 -10.40
CA ASP A 68 6.66 8.49 -11.52
C ASP A 68 7.97 9.16 -11.07
N TYR A 69 7.88 10.10 -10.14
CA TYR A 69 9.05 10.86 -9.69
C TYR A 69 10.00 10.03 -8.82
N LEU A 70 9.51 9.18 -7.91
CA LEU A 70 10.36 8.29 -7.10
C LEU A 70 11.11 7.28 -7.98
N CYS A 71 10.50 6.88 -9.10
CA CYS A 71 11.14 6.03 -10.11
C CYS A 71 12.29 6.76 -10.84
N LYS A 72 12.07 8.01 -11.27
CA LYS A 72 13.02 8.77 -12.12
C LYS A 72 14.12 9.51 -11.38
N LEU A 73 13.93 9.83 -10.09
CA LEU A 73 14.88 10.62 -9.31
C LEU A 73 16.15 9.83 -9.01
N ASP A 74 17.32 10.45 -9.17
CA ASP A 74 18.57 9.88 -8.69
C ASP A 74 18.73 10.12 -7.19
N LEU A 75 18.50 9.08 -6.39
CA LEU A 75 18.44 9.15 -4.93
C LEU A 75 19.52 8.26 -4.32
N LYS A 76 20.23 8.80 -3.33
CA LYS A 76 21.23 8.04 -2.56
C LYS A 76 20.54 7.18 -1.51
N LEU A 77 20.18 5.95 -1.90
CA LEU A 77 19.50 5.00 -1.03
C LEU A 77 20.51 4.15 -0.24
N SER A 78 20.29 4.00 1.06
CA SER A 78 21.09 3.13 1.92
C SER A 78 20.79 1.66 1.65
N GLU A 79 21.81 0.91 1.23
CA GLU A 79 21.74 -0.53 1.01
C GLU A 79 21.23 -1.29 2.25
N THR A 80 21.74 -0.95 3.45
CA THR A 80 21.28 -1.56 4.70
C THR A 80 19.78 -1.36 4.95
N LYS A 81 19.24 -0.19 4.60
CA LYS A 81 17.80 0.08 4.72
C LYS A 81 17.00 -0.62 3.63
N SER A 82 17.51 -0.64 2.39
CA SER A 82 16.89 -1.35 1.27
C SER A 82 16.80 -2.86 1.52
N ASN A 83 17.85 -3.45 2.10
CA ASN A 83 17.90 -4.87 2.48
C ASN A 83 16.78 -5.27 3.47
N LYS A 84 16.20 -4.34 4.22
CA LYS A 84 15.07 -4.67 5.11
C LYS A 84 13.80 -5.01 4.33
N PHE A 85 13.54 -4.32 3.21
CA PHE A 85 12.42 -4.63 2.33
C PHE A 85 12.73 -5.85 1.45
N GLN A 86 13.98 -6.02 1.03
CA GLN A 86 14.41 -7.24 0.33
C GLN A 86 14.13 -8.50 1.15
N LYS A 87 14.34 -8.48 2.46
CA LYS A 87 13.98 -9.60 3.34
C LYS A 87 12.48 -9.94 3.34
N LEU A 88 11.61 -8.97 3.07
CA LEU A 88 10.18 -9.23 2.88
C LEU A 88 9.95 -9.96 1.55
N ALA A 89 10.59 -9.51 0.47
CA ALA A 89 10.54 -10.19 -0.82
C ALA A 89 11.07 -11.63 -0.72
N ASP A 90 12.25 -11.82 -0.11
CA ASP A 90 12.88 -13.14 0.06
C ASP A 90 11.97 -14.11 0.84
N ALA A 91 11.30 -13.62 1.89
CA ALA A 91 10.38 -14.43 2.68
C ALA A 91 9.17 -14.90 1.85
N HIS A 92 8.65 -14.04 0.97
CA HIS A 92 7.55 -14.42 0.06
C HIS A 92 8.01 -15.34 -1.06
N TYR A 93 9.22 -15.15 -1.58
CA TYR A 93 9.82 -16.05 -2.58
C TYR A 93 10.05 -17.46 -2.02
N GLN A 94 10.56 -17.57 -0.79
CA GLN A 94 10.72 -18.86 -0.11
C GLN A 94 9.37 -19.56 0.14
N GLU A 95 8.30 -18.81 0.45
CA GLU A 95 6.96 -19.37 0.56
C GLU A 95 6.44 -19.92 -0.78
N GLU A 96 6.75 -19.28 -1.92
CA GLU A 96 6.43 -19.82 -3.24
C GLU A 96 7.12 -21.16 -3.51
N GLU A 97 8.42 -21.28 -3.23
CA GLU A 97 9.14 -22.55 -3.45
C GLU A 97 8.48 -23.72 -2.73
N VAL A 98 7.90 -23.47 -1.55
CA VAL A 98 7.13 -24.47 -0.78
C VAL A 98 5.80 -24.78 -1.47
N LEU A 99 5.08 -23.76 -1.98
CA LEU A 99 3.80 -23.94 -2.67
C LEU A 99 3.95 -24.70 -3.99
N LEU A 100 4.96 -24.38 -4.80
CA LEU A 100 5.24 -25.06 -6.07
C LEU A 100 5.59 -26.54 -5.88
N ARG A 101 6.19 -26.91 -4.73
CA ARG A 101 6.41 -28.32 -4.37
C ARG A 101 5.13 -29.06 -4.01
N ALA A 102 4.05 -28.34 -3.67
CA ALA A 102 2.79 -28.90 -3.20
C ALA A 102 1.66 -28.90 -4.25
N TYR A 103 1.76 -28.10 -5.33
CA TYR A 103 0.69 -27.91 -6.32
C TYR A 103 1.20 -27.85 -7.77
N TYR A 104 0.32 -28.12 -8.73
CA TYR A 104 0.58 -27.89 -10.16
C TYR A 104 0.72 -26.38 -10.44
N PRO A 105 1.77 -25.93 -11.16
CA PRO A 105 1.89 -24.54 -11.55
C PRO A 105 0.75 -24.15 -12.50
N VAL A 106 0.18 -22.97 -12.31
CA VAL A 106 -0.72 -22.37 -13.29
C VAL A 106 0.16 -21.72 -14.35
N GLU A 107 0.04 -22.18 -15.59
CA GLU A 107 0.75 -21.57 -16.71
C GLU A 107 0.14 -20.21 -17.05
N ASN A 108 0.99 -19.20 -17.27
CA ASN A 108 0.64 -17.85 -17.72
C ASN A 108 -0.51 -17.18 -16.92
N PRO A 109 -0.39 -17.03 -15.59
CA PRO A 109 -1.43 -16.39 -14.80
C PRO A 109 -1.62 -14.93 -15.23
N LYS A 110 -2.88 -14.51 -15.32
CA LYS A 110 -3.26 -13.12 -15.59
C LYS A 110 -3.61 -12.42 -14.30
N PHE A 111 -2.92 -11.32 -14.01
CA PHE A 111 -3.22 -10.49 -12.85
C PHE A 111 -4.07 -9.29 -13.26
N ILE A 112 -5.19 -9.10 -12.58
CA ILE A 112 -6.17 -8.07 -12.91
C ILE A 112 -6.51 -7.30 -11.65
N ARG A 113 -6.38 -5.97 -11.70
CA ARG A 113 -6.89 -5.07 -10.67
C ARG A 113 -8.22 -4.46 -11.12
N TYR A 114 -9.22 -4.62 -10.27
CA TYR A 114 -10.55 -4.06 -10.42
C TYR A 114 -10.75 -2.85 -9.50
N ASN A 115 -11.37 -1.81 -10.04
CA ASN A 115 -11.61 -0.51 -9.40
C ASN A 115 -12.81 0.20 -10.08
N ALA A 116 -13.01 1.50 -9.84
CA ALA A 116 -14.12 2.23 -10.45
C ALA A 116 -14.08 2.26 -11.99
N ASN A 117 -12.89 2.31 -12.58
CA ASN A 117 -12.69 2.39 -14.03
C ASN A 117 -12.71 1.02 -14.71
N ASN A 118 -12.42 -0.05 -13.96
CA ASN A 118 -12.44 -1.43 -14.40
C ASN A 118 -13.14 -2.28 -13.33
N PRO A 119 -14.48 -2.22 -13.19
CA PRO A 119 -15.16 -2.93 -12.11
C PRO A 119 -15.23 -4.43 -12.38
N LEU A 120 -15.07 -5.25 -11.33
CA LEU A 120 -15.40 -6.68 -11.43
C LEU A 120 -16.91 -6.83 -11.48
N ALA A 121 -17.44 -7.22 -12.64
CA ALA A 121 -18.88 -7.42 -12.84
C ALA A 121 -19.32 -8.89 -12.72
N ASP A 122 -18.37 -9.84 -12.74
CA ASP A 122 -18.68 -11.27 -12.63
C ASP A 122 -19.08 -11.62 -11.19
N VAL A 123 -20.40 -11.77 -10.99
CA VAL A 123 -21.01 -12.12 -9.70
C VAL A 123 -20.43 -13.43 -9.14
N LYS A 124 -20.15 -14.44 -9.99
CA LYS A 124 -19.62 -15.72 -9.52
C LYS A 124 -18.20 -15.59 -8.98
N GLN A 125 -17.38 -14.72 -9.58
CA GLN A 125 -16.07 -14.42 -9.03
C GLN A 125 -16.18 -13.67 -7.70
N ILE A 126 -17.06 -12.66 -7.62
CA ILE A 126 -17.28 -11.90 -6.38
C ILE A 126 -17.79 -12.82 -5.26
N GLU A 127 -18.65 -13.79 -5.57
CA GLU A 127 -19.10 -14.82 -4.63
C GLU A 127 -17.94 -15.65 -4.08
N LYS A 128 -17.03 -16.12 -4.95
CA LYS A 128 -15.84 -16.88 -4.53
C LYS A 128 -14.91 -16.06 -3.64
N ILE A 129 -14.66 -14.81 -4.00
CA ILE A 129 -13.85 -13.87 -3.21
C ILE A 129 -14.51 -13.66 -1.83
N ASN A 130 -15.82 -13.35 -1.80
CA ASN A 130 -16.56 -13.18 -0.54
C ASN A 130 -16.55 -14.44 0.33
N ALA A 131 -16.64 -15.63 -0.26
CA ALA A 131 -16.56 -16.89 0.47
C ALA A 131 -15.18 -17.11 1.10
N ALA A 132 -14.10 -16.69 0.41
CA ALA A 132 -12.76 -16.72 0.98
C ALA A 132 -12.58 -15.71 2.12
N THR A 133 -13.02 -14.46 1.93
CA THR A 133 -13.03 -13.42 2.96
C THR A 133 -13.86 -13.85 4.18
N ALA A 134 -15.01 -14.50 3.97
CA ALA A 134 -15.88 -14.96 5.04
C ALA A 134 -15.21 -15.98 5.97
N ARG A 135 -14.26 -16.78 5.49
CA ARG A 135 -13.47 -17.73 6.30
C ARG A 135 -12.42 -17.04 7.17
N VAL A 136 -11.96 -15.84 6.77
CA VAL A 136 -10.95 -15.08 7.54
C VAL A 136 -11.62 -14.23 8.62
N PHE A 137 -12.80 -13.68 8.33
CA PHE A 137 -13.51 -12.72 9.19
C PHE A 137 -14.81 -13.26 9.81
N ASP A 138 -15.03 -14.58 9.74
CA ASP A 138 -16.21 -15.26 10.29
C ASP A 138 -17.53 -14.60 9.88
N LEU A 139 -17.70 -14.33 8.58
CA LEU A 139 -18.85 -13.56 8.08
C LEU A 139 -20.09 -14.45 7.85
N PRO A 140 -21.29 -14.02 8.27
CA PRO A 140 -22.51 -14.81 8.09
C PRO A 140 -22.85 -15.09 6.61
N LYS A 141 -23.26 -16.32 6.29
CA LYS A 141 -23.70 -16.70 4.93
C LYS A 141 -24.96 -15.95 4.46
N ALA A 142 -25.87 -15.63 5.38
CA ALA A 142 -27.16 -15.00 5.08
C ALA A 142 -27.04 -13.64 4.35
N ASN A 143 -25.91 -12.95 4.48
CA ASN A 143 -25.73 -11.59 3.95
C ASN A 143 -24.94 -11.58 2.62
N LEU A 144 -24.89 -12.67 1.85
CA LEU A 144 -24.05 -12.75 0.66
C LEU A 144 -24.47 -11.75 -0.43
N THR A 145 -25.76 -11.70 -0.79
CA THR A 145 -26.28 -10.79 -1.83
C THR A 145 -26.04 -9.32 -1.48
N GLU A 146 -26.30 -8.94 -0.23
CA GLU A 146 -26.07 -7.57 0.25
C GLU A 146 -24.58 -7.21 0.22
N ARG A 147 -23.69 -8.13 0.64
CA ARG A 147 -22.23 -7.92 0.58
C ARG A 147 -21.71 -7.78 -0.84
N ILE A 148 -22.22 -8.57 -1.79
CA ILE A 148 -21.88 -8.44 -3.21
C ILE A 148 -22.30 -7.05 -3.72
N SER A 149 -23.54 -6.63 -3.44
CA SER A 149 -24.04 -5.30 -3.83
C SER A 149 -23.21 -4.18 -3.21
N ALA A 150 -22.86 -4.29 -1.93
CA ALA A 150 -21.99 -3.34 -1.25
C ALA A 150 -20.59 -3.31 -1.87
N ALA A 151 -20.00 -4.47 -2.18
CA ALA A 151 -18.68 -4.55 -2.80
C ALA A 151 -18.64 -3.88 -4.18
N VAL A 152 -19.70 -4.01 -4.99
CA VAL A 152 -19.82 -3.31 -6.28
C VAL A 152 -19.90 -1.80 -6.07
N LYS A 153 -20.73 -1.31 -5.14
CA LYS A 153 -20.84 0.12 -4.81
C LYS A 153 -19.50 0.69 -4.33
N LEU A 154 -18.75 -0.07 -3.52
CA LEU A 154 -17.46 0.36 -3.01
C LEU A 154 -16.39 0.42 -4.11
N GLN A 155 -16.42 -0.51 -5.07
CA GLN A 155 -15.56 -0.44 -6.26
C GLN A 155 -15.84 0.83 -7.07
N GLN A 156 -17.12 1.13 -7.34
CA GLN A 156 -17.52 2.34 -8.09
C GLN A 156 -17.02 3.65 -7.46
N ASN A 157 -16.81 3.66 -6.15
CA ASN A 157 -16.30 4.82 -5.41
C ASN A 157 -14.78 4.77 -5.12
N ASN A 158 -14.02 3.82 -5.69
CA ASN A 158 -12.61 3.58 -5.38
C ASN A 158 -12.34 3.38 -3.87
N GLN A 159 -13.31 2.81 -3.15
CA GLN A 159 -13.21 2.44 -1.73
C GLN A 159 -12.92 0.95 -1.53
N LEU A 160 -12.97 0.17 -2.61
CA LEU A 160 -12.59 -1.23 -2.65
C LEU A 160 -11.88 -1.51 -3.97
N PHE A 161 -10.71 -2.12 -3.87
CA PHE A 161 -9.92 -2.63 -4.99
C PHE A 161 -9.86 -4.14 -4.82
N MET A 162 -10.37 -4.86 -5.82
CA MET A 162 -10.22 -6.31 -5.88
C MET A 162 -9.10 -6.63 -6.84
N VAL A 163 -8.19 -7.51 -6.44
CA VAL A 163 -7.13 -7.99 -7.33
C VAL A 163 -7.33 -9.48 -7.51
N THR A 164 -7.30 -9.97 -8.74
CA THR A 164 -7.43 -11.39 -9.07
C THR A 164 -6.22 -11.90 -9.81
N CYS A 165 -5.94 -13.18 -9.63
CA CYS A 165 -5.12 -13.99 -10.48
C CYS A 165 -6.04 -15.01 -11.16
N GLU A 166 -6.03 -15.01 -12.49
CA GLU A 166 -6.88 -15.88 -13.32
C GLU A 166 -6.01 -16.73 -14.25
N ASP A 167 -6.41 -17.98 -14.49
CA ASP A 167 -5.77 -18.80 -15.51
C ASP A 167 -6.31 -18.49 -16.92
N GLU A 168 -5.82 -19.23 -17.92
CA GLU A 168 -6.23 -19.05 -19.32
C GLU A 168 -7.74 -19.27 -19.55
N GLU A 169 -8.39 -20.07 -18.69
CA GLU A 169 -9.84 -20.31 -18.70
C GLU A 169 -10.65 -19.29 -17.88
N LYS A 170 -10.00 -18.22 -17.39
CA LYS A 170 -10.58 -17.19 -16.51
C LYS A 170 -11.08 -17.74 -15.17
N ARG A 171 -10.49 -18.85 -14.69
CA ARG A 171 -10.80 -19.40 -13.37
C ARG A 171 -9.97 -18.66 -12.33
N LEU A 172 -10.62 -18.26 -11.24
CA LEU A 172 -9.97 -17.56 -10.13
C LEU A 172 -8.99 -18.48 -9.40
N CYS A 173 -7.70 -18.20 -9.52
CA CYS A 173 -6.60 -18.93 -8.85
C CYS A 173 -6.24 -18.29 -7.50
N ALA A 174 -6.19 -16.95 -7.44
CA ALA A 174 -5.87 -16.20 -6.24
C ALA A 174 -6.56 -14.83 -6.24
N HIS A 175 -6.68 -14.20 -5.07
CA HIS A 175 -7.24 -12.86 -4.95
C HIS A 175 -6.67 -12.08 -3.75
N ALA A 176 -6.78 -10.76 -3.82
CA ALA A 176 -6.46 -9.82 -2.75
C ALA A 176 -7.52 -8.72 -2.67
N LEU A 177 -7.65 -8.11 -1.49
CA LEU A 177 -8.54 -6.99 -1.26
C LEU A 177 -7.78 -5.85 -0.60
N PHE A 178 -7.92 -4.65 -1.18
CA PHE A 178 -7.52 -3.39 -0.58
C PHE A 178 -8.75 -2.51 -0.44
N SER A 179 -8.96 -1.93 0.72
CA SER A 179 -10.10 -1.04 0.96
C SER A 179 -9.67 0.26 1.57
N VAL A 180 -10.25 1.35 1.08
CA VAL A 180 -10.01 2.69 1.61
C VAL A 180 -11.17 3.06 2.52
N HIS A 181 -10.85 3.49 3.72
CA HIS A 181 -11.79 3.80 4.78
C HIS A 181 -11.56 5.21 5.33
N ASP A 182 -12.59 5.75 5.94
CA ASP A 182 -12.53 7.02 6.63
C ASP A 182 -11.70 6.90 7.92
N SER A 183 -10.85 7.88 8.24
CA SER A 183 -10.05 7.82 9.47
C SER A 183 -10.87 7.73 10.76
N SER A 184 -12.14 8.18 10.76
CA SER A 184 -13.06 7.98 11.89
C SER A 184 -13.36 6.51 12.19
N GLU A 185 -13.24 5.62 11.19
CA GLU A 185 -13.49 4.19 11.34
C GLU A 185 -12.30 3.44 11.97
N LYS A 186 -11.15 4.10 12.16
CA LYS A 186 -9.92 3.50 12.71
C LYS A 186 -10.14 2.83 14.07
N ALA A 187 -10.78 3.54 14.99
CA ALA A 187 -11.04 3.00 16.34
C ALA A 187 -11.88 1.72 16.29
N ARG A 188 -12.85 1.64 15.37
CA ARG A 188 -13.69 0.46 15.17
C ARG A 188 -12.89 -0.70 14.58
N LEU A 189 -12.02 -0.44 13.59
CA LEU A 189 -11.13 -1.48 13.03
C LEU A 189 -10.25 -2.09 14.12
N ILE A 190 -9.66 -1.26 14.98
CA ILE A 190 -8.77 -1.71 16.05
C ILE A 190 -9.54 -2.47 17.13
N ALA A 191 -10.75 -2.03 17.47
CA ALA A 191 -11.54 -2.66 18.53
C ALA A 191 -12.08 -4.04 18.13
N ASP A 192 -12.45 -4.24 16.86
CA ASP A 192 -12.97 -5.53 16.37
C ASP A 192 -12.63 -5.75 14.90
N VAL A 193 -11.42 -6.26 14.63
CA VAL A 193 -10.94 -6.55 13.27
C VAL A 193 -11.88 -7.52 12.53
N LYS A 194 -12.48 -8.49 13.24
CA LYS A 194 -13.41 -9.47 12.65
C LYS A 194 -14.77 -8.85 12.31
N GLY A 195 -15.33 -8.12 13.26
CA GLY A 195 -16.62 -7.46 13.11
C GLY A 195 -16.57 -6.19 12.26
N PHE A 196 -15.38 -5.67 11.93
CA PHE A 196 -15.21 -4.52 11.07
C PHE A 196 -15.93 -4.67 9.72
N TYR A 197 -15.96 -5.89 9.15
CA TYR A 197 -16.68 -6.21 7.91
C TYR A 197 -18.15 -6.56 8.08
N ARG A 198 -18.63 -6.73 9.31
CA ARG A 198 -20.04 -7.05 9.60
C ARG A 198 -20.92 -5.80 9.64
N THR A 199 -20.32 -4.64 9.87
CA THR A 199 -21.03 -3.38 9.97
C THR A 199 -21.03 -2.68 8.61
N PRO A 200 -22.19 -2.19 8.12
CA PRO A 200 -22.23 -1.36 6.91
C PRO A 200 -21.27 -0.17 7.04
N ARG A 201 -20.59 0.17 5.94
CA ARG A 201 -19.71 1.35 5.92
C ARG A 201 -20.54 2.61 6.06
N GLU A 202 -20.10 3.51 6.93
CA GLU A 202 -20.73 4.82 7.06
C GLU A 202 -20.27 5.72 5.90
N LEU A 203 -21.07 6.71 5.56
CA LEU A 203 -20.69 7.72 4.57
C LEU A 203 -19.55 8.56 5.17
N GLY A 204 -18.46 8.72 4.41
CA GLY A 204 -17.25 9.38 4.88
C GLY A 204 -17.52 10.81 5.36
N VAL A 205 -16.99 11.13 6.54
CA VAL A 205 -17.10 12.42 7.24
C VAL A 205 -15.72 13.08 7.44
N SER A 206 -14.65 12.29 7.42
CA SER A 206 -13.26 12.73 7.45
C SER A 206 -12.73 12.96 6.04
N LYS A 207 -11.89 13.99 5.92
CA LYS A 207 -11.03 14.16 4.75
C LYS A 207 -9.92 13.12 4.73
N ASP A 208 -9.36 12.79 5.90
CA ASP A 208 -8.30 11.79 6.04
C ASP A 208 -8.86 10.38 5.99
N LYS A 209 -8.08 9.49 5.37
CA LYS A 209 -8.42 8.09 5.11
C LYS A 209 -7.29 7.17 5.55
N PHE A 210 -7.59 5.89 5.68
CA PHE A 210 -6.58 4.84 5.75
C PHE A 210 -6.83 3.77 4.70
N LEU A 211 -5.74 3.15 4.23
CA LEU A 211 -5.79 1.95 3.42
C LEU A 211 -5.79 0.75 4.36
N PHE A 212 -6.71 -0.18 4.17
CA PHE A 212 -6.67 -1.49 4.81
C PHE A 212 -6.40 -2.55 3.75
N SER A 213 -5.21 -3.12 3.79
CA SER A 213 -4.84 -4.35 3.10
C SER A 213 -5.36 -5.52 3.93
N HIS A 214 -6.27 -6.31 3.37
CA HIS A 214 -6.93 -7.38 4.11
C HIS A 214 -5.93 -8.53 4.29
N THR A 215 -6.13 -9.59 3.53
CA THR A 215 -5.21 -10.67 3.29
C THR A 215 -5.26 -10.95 1.79
N PHE A 216 -4.19 -11.50 1.23
CA PHE A 216 -4.20 -12.01 -0.13
C PHE A 216 -3.95 -13.52 -0.10
N THR A 217 -4.55 -14.21 -1.06
CA THR A 217 -4.32 -15.64 -1.28
C THR A 217 -2.87 -15.82 -1.72
N ARG A 218 -2.10 -16.67 -1.04
CA ARG A 218 -0.74 -16.99 -1.47
C ARG A 218 -0.79 -17.78 -2.79
N PHE A 219 0.12 -17.46 -3.71
CA PHE A 219 0.12 -18.07 -5.05
C PHE A 219 1.55 -18.25 -5.58
N ASN A 220 2.12 -17.22 -6.20
CA ASN A 220 3.52 -17.16 -6.64
C ASN A 220 4.15 -15.80 -6.31
N PHE A 221 5.45 -15.62 -6.55
CA PHE A 221 6.14 -14.38 -6.24
C PHE A 221 5.71 -13.22 -7.15
N ASP A 222 5.45 -13.47 -8.43
CA ASP A 222 4.94 -12.44 -9.35
C ASP A 222 3.59 -11.87 -8.88
N TRP A 223 2.72 -12.72 -8.33
CA TRP A 223 1.47 -12.31 -7.69
C TRP A 223 1.72 -11.41 -6.49
N TRP A 224 2.73 -11.71 -5.66
CA TRP A 224 3.12 -10.85 -4.55
C TRP A 224 3.62 -9.49 -5.05
N LEU A 225 4.50 -9.47 -6.06
CA LEU A 225 5.00 -8.24 -6.68
C LEU A 225 3.86 -7.37 -7.22
N TYR A 226 2.90 -7.99 -7.92
CA TYR A 226 1.74 -7.27 -8.44
C TYR A 226 0.86 -6.67 -7.33
N ASN A 227 0.73 -7.35 -6.19
CA ASN A 227 0.02 -6.81 -5.03
C ASN A 227 0.77 -5.65 -4.36
N CYS A 228 2.10 -5.71 -4.29
CA CYS A 228 2.92 -4.57 -3.87
C CYS A 228 2.71 -3.37 -4.78
N PHE A 229 2.74 -3.57 -6.11
CA PHE A 229 2.44 -2.53 -7.08
C PHE A 229 1.05 -1.93 -6.84
N CYS A 230 0.02 -2.77 -6.73
CA CYS A 230 -1.36 -2.32 -6.54
C CYS A 230 -1.50 -1.44 -5.29
N MET A 231 -0.92 -1.87 -4.17
CA MET A 231 -0.94 -1.13 -2.91
C MET A 231 -0.23 0.21 -3.05
N ILE A 232 0.99 0.22 -3.61
CA ILE A 232 1.79 1.43 -3.82
C ILE A 232 1.07 2.42 -4.74
N ASP A 233 0.49 1.95 -5.84
CA ASP A 233 -0.25 2.80 -6.78
C ASP A 233 -1.48 3.45 -6.12
N ILE A 234 -2.22 2.69 -5.30
CA ILE A 234 -3.38 3.21 -4.55
C ILE A 234 -2.97 4.35 -3.61
N ILE A 235 -1.91 4.15 -2.81
CA ILE A 235 -1.48 5.17 -1.84
C ILE A 235 -0.79 6.37 -2.51
N CYS A 236 -0.13 6.18 -3.65
CA CYS A 236 0.48 7.28 -4.40
C CYS A 236 -0.57 8.20 -5.03
N LYS A 237 -1.64 7.62 -5.60
CA LYS A 237 -2.73 8.36 -6.27
C LYS A 237 -3.74 9.02 -5.32
N ASN A 238 -3.74 8.63 -4.05
CA ASN A 238 -4.68 9.16 -3.06
C ASN A 238 -3.94 9.75 -1.85
N SER A 239 -3.75 11.07 -1.85
CA SER A 239 -3.09 11.82 -0.78
C SER A 239 -3.89 11.93 0.52
N ASP A 240 -5.18 11.62 0.48
CA ASP A 240 -6.01 11.59 1.69
C ASP A 240 -5.69 10.36 2.54
N ILE A 241 -5.09 9.31 1.96
CA ILE A 241 -4.64 8.15 2.72
C ILE A 241 -3.44 8.57 3.57
N LYS A 242 -3.58 8.49 4.90
CA LYS A 242 -2.52 8.86 5.85
C LYS A 242 -1.84 7.65 6.48
N GLU A 243 -2.53 6.51 6.52
CA GLU A 243 -2.06 5.32 7.20
C GLU A 243 -2.44 4.05 6.41
N ILE A 244 -1.62 3.02 6.54
CA ILE A 244 -1.82 1.70 5.94
C ILE A 244 -1.94 0.69 7.08
N TYR A 245 -3.01 -0.10 7.06
CA TYR A 245 -3.21 -1.25 7.93
C TYR A 245 -3.07 -2.53 7.11
N CYS A 246 -2.47 -3.56 7.70
CA CYS A 246 -2.43 -4.89 7.12
C CYS A 246 -2.63 -5.99 8.15
N ILE A 247 -3.21 -7.11 7.73
CA ILE A 247 -3.25 -8.33 8.53
C ILE A 247 -2.03 -9.19 8.19
N VAL A 248 -1.26 -9.54 9.21
CA VAL A 248 -0.11 -10.44 9.11
C VAL A 248 -0.37 -11.70 9.93
N ILE A 249 -0.64 -12.81 9.25
CA ILE A 249 -1.03 -14.09 9.88
C ILE A 249 0.19 -14.86 10.44
N ASN A 250 1.37 -14.72 9.82
CA ASN A 250 2.56 -15.48 10.20
C ASN A 250 3.38 -14.73 11.25
N THR A 251 3.69 -15.41 12.37
CA THR A 251 4.48 -14.84 13.47
C THR A 251 5.84 -14.29 13.02
N ASN A 252 6.52 -14.99 12.10
CA ASN A 252 7.82 -14.57 11.54
C ASN A 252 7.69 -13.36 10.62
N MET A 253 6.62 -13.30 9.82
CA MET A 253 6.34 -12.15 8.96
C MET A 253 6.16 -10.87 9.78
N GLY A 254 5.53 -10.94 10.95
CA GLY A 254 5.36 -9.74 11.79
C GLY A 254 6.69 -9.02 12.12
N LYS A 255 7.78 -9.75 12.37
CA LYS A 255 9.11 -9.14 12.60
C LYS A 255 9.68 -8.50 11.34
N ILE A 256 9.43 -9.10 10.17
CA ILE A 256 9.87 -8.55 8.89
C ILE A 256 9.13 -7.26 8.58
N TYR A 257 7.81 -7.20 8.81
CA TYR A 257 7.01 -5.99 8.69
C TYR A 257 7.49 -4.90 9.67
N GLN A 258 7.84 -5.25 10.91
CA GLN A 258 8.44 -4.29 11.86
C GLN A 258 9.76 -3.69 11.35
N ASN A 259 10.59 -4.50 10.69
CA ASN A 259 11.87 -4.02 10.16
C ASN A 259 11.69 -2.96 9.04
N ILE A 260 10.59 -3.01 8.29
CA ILE A 260 10.28 -2.02 7.26
C ILE A 260 9.48 -0.81 7.79
N GLY A 261 9.18 -0.78 9.09
CA GLY A 261 8.57 0.36 9.78
C GLY A 261 7.13 0.16 10.24
N PHE A 262 6.54 -1.03 10.07
CA PHE A 262 5.19 -1.28 10.58
C PHE A 262 5.19 -1.48 12.11
N GLU A 263 4.18 -0.94 12.76
CA GLU A 263 3.93 -1.10 14.19
C GLU A 263 2.87 -2.16 14.43
N LEU A 264 2.99 -2.90 15.53
CA LEU A 264 1.94 -3.83 15.96
C LEU A 264 0.82 -3.04 16.63
N VAL A 265 -0.38 -3.11 16.08
CA VAL A 265 -1.57 -2.43 16.61
C VAL A 265 -2.35 -3.35 17.54
N ASP A 266 -2.63 -4.57 17.07
CA ASP A 266 -3.39 -5.55 17.85
C ASP A 266 -3.06 -6.99 17.43
N LYS A 267 -3.45 -7.97 18.27
CA LYS A 267 -3.38 -9.40 17.98
C LYS A 267 -4.76 -10.01 18.10
N PHE A 268 -5.15 -10.80 17.11
CA PHE A 268 -6.44 -11.45 17.07
C PHE A 268 -6.34 -12.86 16.52
N SER A 269 -7.33 -13.66 16.90
CA SER A 269 -7.43 -15.07 16.51
C SER A 269 -8.18 -15.22 15.20
N THR A 270 -7.77 -16.11 14.31
CA THR A 270 -8.54 -16.49 13.10
C THR A 270 -8.78 -18.00 13.12
N GLU A 271 -9.80 -18.53 12.42
CA GLU A 271 -10.04 -19.99 12.37
C GLU A 271 -8.83 -20.79 11.82
N ILE A 272 -7.87 -20.12 11.17
CA ILE A 272 -6.63 -20.67 10.60
C ILE A 272 -5.53 -20.89 11.68
N GLU A 273 -5.81 -20.57 12.95
CA GLU A 273 -4.84 -20.52 14.06
C GLU A 273 -4.10 -21.81 14.40
N SER A 274 -4.48 -22.97 13.87
CA SER A 274 -3.99 -24.26 14.36
C SER A 274 -2.48 -24.51 14.16
N THR A 275 -1.77 -23.70 13.35
CA THR A 275 -0.34 -23.93 13.05
C THR A 275 0.56 -22.69 12.90
N GLN A 276 0.05 -21.47 12.69
CA GLN A 276 0.86 -20.31 12.27
C GLN A 276 1.01 -19.17 13.31
N GLY A 277 0.37 -19.32 14.47
CA GLY A 277 0.32 -18.31 15.53
C GLY A 277 -0.81 -17.30 15.36
N GLN A 278 -0.95 -16.38 16.33
CA GLN A 278 -1.98 -15.33 16.31
C GLN A 278 -1.76 -14.35 15.16
N SER A 279 -2.86 -13.96 14.52
CA SER A 279 -2.85 -12.92 13.48
C SER A 279 -2.59 -11.56 14.09
N LYS A 280 -1.85 -10.71 13.38
CA LYS A 280 -1.45 -9.38 13.83
C LYS A 280 -2.08 -8.33 12.93
N LEU A 281 -2.70 -7.32 13.52
CA LEU A 281 -3.00 -6.07 12.83
C LEU A 281 -1.77 -5.18 12.94
N MET A 282 -1.23 -4.76 11.81
CA MET A 282 -0.05 -3.89 11.75
C MET A 282 -0.38 -2.60 11.02
N SER A 283 0.24 -1.48 11.42
CA SER A 283 0.06 -0.19 10.76
C SER A 283 1.38 0.49 10.42
N ILE A 284 1.36 1.37 9.42
CA ILE A 284 2.46 2.30 9.11
C ILE A 284 1.87 3.59 8.54
N LYS A 285 2.49 4.74 8.83
CA LYS A 285 2.12 5.99 8.15
C LYS A 285 2.47 5.90 6.67
N ARG A 286 1.64 6.49 5.81
CA ARG A 286 1.84 6.47 4.35
C ARG A 286 3.22 7.01 3.98
N GLU A 287 3.58 8.17 4.53
CA GLU A 287 4.83 8.85 4.20
C GLU A 287 6.05 8.06 4.66
N ASP A 288 5.98 7.41 5.82
CA ASP A 288 7.05 6.54 6.32
C ASP A 288 7.25 5.31 5.42
N PHE A 289 6.15 4.73 4.91
CA PHE A 289 6.21 3.65 3.94
C PHE A 289 6.80 4.09 2.60
N LEU A 290 6.28 5.18 2.02
CA LEU A 290 6.74 5.69 0.72
C LEU A 290 8.17 6.25 0.75
N SER A 291 8.63 6.70 1.92
CA SER A 291 10.00 7.16 2.13
C SER A 291 10.97 6.05 2.54
N ASN A 292 10.50 4.81 2.69
CA ASN A 292 11.34 3.67 2.96
C ASN A 292 12.27 3.41 1.77
N HIS A 293 13.58 3.33 2.04
CA HIS A 293 14.58 3.15 1.00
C HIS A 293 14.36 1.88 0.17
N GLY A 294 13.93 0.79 0.81
CA GLY A 294 13.64 -0.47 0.12
C GLY A 294 12.39 -0.40 -0.74
N VAL A 295 11.36 0.36 -0.33
CA VAL A 295 10.18 0.62 -1.17
C VAL A 295 10.57 1.43 -2.40
N ILE A 296 11.39 2.46 -2.25
CA ILE A 296 11.87 3.26 -3.39
C ILE A 296 12.76 2.42 -4.31
N THR A 297 13.67 1.60 -3.77
CA THR A 297 14.46 0.63 -4.53
C THR A 297 13.54 -0.29 -5.33
N TRP A 298 12.52 -0.86 -4.68
CA TRP A 298 11.56 -1.76 -5.32
C TRP A 298 10.80 -1.06 -6.47
N ILE A 299 10.33 0.19 -6.27
CA ILE A 299 9.68 0.99 -7.32
C ILE A 299 10.60 1.15 -8.54
N LYS A 300 11.89 1.42 -8.31
CA LYS A 300 12.88 1.61 -9.37
C LYS A 300 13.19 0.33 -10.13
N GLU A 301 13.17 -0.82 -9.48
CA GLU A 301 13.45 -2.13 -10.08
C GLU A 301 12.25 -2.68 -10.88
N HIS A 302 11.03 -2.28 -10.51
CA HIS A 302 9.79 -2.84 -11.06
C HIS A 302 9.01 -1.83 -11.90
N GLN A 303 9.72 -1.02 -12.69
CA GLN A 303 9.13 0.03 -13.54
C GLN A 303 8.14 -0.52 -14.58
N SER A 304 8.28 -1.80 -14.95
CA SER A 304 7.40 -2.48 -15.90
C SER A 304 5.94 -2.52 -15.45
N PHE A 305 5.65 -2.46 -14.14
CA PHE A 305 4.27 -2.36 -13.66
C PHE A 305 3.71 -0.94 -13.73
N ILE A 306 4.56 0.08 -13.85
CA ILE A 306 4.18 1.51 -13.79
C ILE A 306 3.78 2.04 -15.18
N GLN A 307 4.23 1.37 -16.26
CA GLN A 307 4.03 1.77 -17.66
C GLN A 307 2.64 1.44 -18.21
#